data_AF-A0A962ZQE5-F1
#
_entry.id   AF-A0A962ZQE5-F1
#
_cell.length_a   1.000
_cell.length_b   1.000
_cell.length_c   1.000
_cell.angle_alpha   90.00
_cell.angle_beta   90.00
_cell.angle_gamma   90.00
#
_symmetry.space_group_name_H-M   'P 1'
#
loop_
_entity.id
_entity.type
_entity.pdbx_description
1 polymer ?
#
loop_
_entity_poly.entity_id
_entity_poly.type
_entity_poly.pdbx_seq_one_letter_code
_entity_poly.pdbx_strand_id
1 'polypeptide(L)' 'FGGVGASGMGHYHGHEGFVEFSKLRPIFSQFRFSALPLLYPPYGKLFNILYRLMIRLKL' A
#
# COMPACT_ATOMS: atom_id res chain seq x y z
N PHE A 1 -22.32 5.57 -12.61
CA PHE A 1 -22.61 5.08 -13.98
C PHE A 1 -21.31 5.10 -14.78
N GLY A 2 -21.06 4.07 -15.60
CA GLY A 2 -19.81 3.92 -16.36
C GLY A 2 -19.90 2.77 -17.38
N GLY A 3 -19.08 2.84 -18.43
CA GLY A 3 -19.03 1.84 -19.50
C GLY A 3 -17.89 0.82 -19.32
N VAL A 4 -17.85 -0.20 -20.19
CA VAL A 4 -16.77 -1.19 -20.28
C VAL A 4 -16.52 -1.60 -21.74
N GLY A 5 -15.26 -1.83 -22.11
CA GLY A 5 -14.86 -2.25 -23.46
C GLY A 5 -15.19 -1.21 -24.53
N ALA A 6 -15.89 -1.61 -25.59
CA ALA A 6 -16.29 -0.69 -26.67
C ALA A 6 -17.24 0.43 -26.21
N SER A 7 -17.88 0.29 -25.05
CA SER A 7 -18.78 1.30 -24.48
C SER A 7 -18.09 2.36 -23.61
N GLY A 8 -16.77 2.25 -23.36
CA GLY A 8 -15.98 3.23 -22.59
C GLY A 8 -15.24 2.64 -21.38
N MET A 9 -14.55 3.49 -20.62
CA MET A 9 -13.93 3.14 -19.34
C MET A 9 -14.13 4.27 -18.31
N GLY A 10 -13.96 3.94 -17.03
CA GLY A 10 -14.16 4.88 -15.95
C GLY A 10 -15.63 4.99 -15.58
N HIS A 11 -15.90 5.68 -14.47
CA HIS A 11 -17.25 5.81 -13.96
C HIS A 11 -17.38 7.11 -13.18
N TYR A 12 -18.58 7.67 -13.18
CA TYR A 12 -18.86 8.95 -12.55
C TYR A 12 -20.28 8.96 -11.98
N HIS A 13 -20.71 10.15 -11.53
CA HIS A 13 -21.82 10.49 -10.65
C HIS A 13 -21.44 10.49 -9.17
N GLY A 14 -22.04 11.41 -8.41
CA GLY A 14 -21.87 11.49 -6.96
C GLY A 14 -20.40 11.51 -6.52
N HIS A 15 -20.08 10.62 -5.58
CA HIS A 15 -18.75 10.47 -5.01
C HIS A 15 -17.74 9.94 -6.04
N GLU A 16 -18.15 9.03 -6.91
CA GLU A 16 -17.30 8.43 -7.93
C GLU A 16 -16.81 9.47 -8.93
N GLY A 17 -17.68 10.43 -9.31
CA GLY A 17 -17.28 11.56 -10.13
C GLY A 17 -16.22 12.45 -9.46
N PHE A 18 -16.34 12.69 -8.15
CA PHE A 18 -15.32 13.45 -7.42
C PHE A 18 -13.97 12.71 -7.39
N VAL A 19 -13.99 11.39 -7.17
CA VAL A 19 -12.77 10.57 -7.16
C VAL A 19 -12.12 10.53 -8.55
N GLU A 20 -12.90 10.37 -9.62
CA GLU A 20 -12.39 10.32 -11.00
C GLU A 20 -11.66 11.61 -11.40
N PHE A 21 -12.12 12.77 -10.91
CA PHE A 21 -11.47 14.06 -11.16
C PHE A 21 -10.51 14.52 -10.04
N SER A 22 -10.24 13.65 -9.06
CA SER A 22 -9.31 13.94 -7.96
C SER A 22 -8.05 13.10 -8.05
N LYS A 23 -6.93 13.66 -7.61
CA LYS A 23 -5.69 12.89 -7.44
C LYS A 23 -5.61 12.32 -6.03
N LEU A 24 -5.83 11.02 -5.90
CA LEU A 24 -5.56 10.31 -4.65
C LEU A 24 -4.08 10.45 -4.28
N ARG A 25 -3.80 11.20 -3.20
CA ARG A 25 -2.45 11.41 -2.67
C ARG A 25 -2.21 10.50 -1.47
N PRO A 26 -1.47 9.39 -1.63
CA PRO A 26 -1.08 8.60 -0.48
C PRO A 26 -0.11 9.40 0.40
N ILE A 27 -0.40 9.45 1.70
CA ILE A 27 0.48 10.05 2.72
C ILE A 27 0.88 8.94 3.68
N PHE A 28 2.17 8.62 3.70
CA PHE A 28 2.74 7.68 4.66
C PHE A 28 3.28 8.45 5.87
N SER A 29 2.80 8.12 7.06
CA SER A 29 3.27 8.70 8.32
C SER A 29 3.85 7.60 9.19
N GLN A 30 5.13 7.74 9.54
CA GLN A 30 5.86 6.74 10.31
C GLN A 30 5.94 7.15 11.78
N PHE A 31 5.65 6.21 12.68
CA PHE A 31 5.82 6.44 14.11
C PHE A 31 7.29 6.57 14.50
N ARG A 32 7.59 7.41 15.51
CA ARG A 32 8.96 7.70 15.96
C ARG A 32 9.73 6.44 16.41
N PHE A 33 9.03 5.46 16.97
CA PHE A 33 9.61 4.18 17.40
C PHE A 33 9.21 3.06 16.46
N SER A 34 9.54 3.20 15.18
CA SER A 34 9.26 2.17 14.19
C SER A 34 10.18 0.95 14.36
N ALA A 35 9.65 -0.23 14.04
CA ALA A 35 10.42 -1.47 13.91
C ALA A 35 11.21 -1.56 12.59
N LEU A 36 11.04 -0.61 11.66
CA LEU A 36 11.76 -0.59 10.38
C LEU A 36 13.29 -0.74 10.49
N PRO A 37 13.98 -0.13 11.48
CA PRO A 37 15.42 -0.29 11.64
C PRO A 37 15.88 -1.73 11.85
N LEU A 38 15.01 -2.62 12.34
CA LEU A 38 15.33 -4.05 12.51
C LEU A 38 15.45 -4.79 11.16
N LEU A 39 14.96 -4.18 10.08
CA LEU A 39 15.06 -4.70 8.71
C LEU A 39 16.26 -4.11 7.95
N TYR A 40 17.00 -3.17 8.54
CA TYR A 40 18.17 -2.56 7.92
C TYR A 40 19.43 -3.43 8.09
N PRO A 41 20.43 -3.28 7.21
CA PRO A 41 21.72 -3.95 7.38
C PRO A 41 22.45 -3.49 8.66
N PRO A 42 23.36 -4.32 9.22
CA PRO A 42 23.82 -5.61 8.70
C PRO A 42 22.87 -6.78 8.99
N TYR A 43 22.67 -7.65 7.99
CA TYR A 43 21.76 -8.79 8.10
C TYR A 43 22.31 -9.90 8.99
N GLY A 44 21.89 -9.91 10.26
CA GLY A 44 22.33 -10.86 11.27
C GLY A 44 21.29 -11.92 11.64
N LYS A 45 21.53 -12.61 12.76
CA LYS A 45 20.61 -13.63 13.31
C LYS A 45 19.21 -13.05 13.58
N LEU A 46 19.13 -11.82 14.08
CA LEU A 46 17.86 -11.14 14.37
C LEU A 46 17.05 -10.89 13.09
N PHE A 47 17.69 -10.40 12.02
CA PHE A 47 17.04 -10.21 10.73
C PHE A 47 16.48 -11.54 10.20
N ASN A 48 17.27 -12.63 10.27
CA ASN A 48 16.82 -13.95 9.80
C ASN A 48 15.62 -14.48 10.58
N ILE A 49 15.53 -14.23 11.88
CA ILE A 49 14.37 -14.60 12.71
C ILE A 49 13.14 -13.80 12.26
N LEU A 50 13.28 -12.48 12.13
CA LEU A 50 12.18 -11.60 11.71
C LEU A 50 11.70 -11.92 10.29
N TYR A 51 12.63 -12.08 9.35
CA TYR A 51 12.34 -12.46 7.97
C TYR A 51 11.58 -13.78 7.88
N ARG A 52 12.04 -14.79 8.63
CA ARG A 52 11.40 -16.11 8.64
C ARG A 52 10.02 -16.08 9.30
N LEU A 53 9.82 -15.20 10.29
CA LEU A 53 8.52 -14.93 10.89
C LEU A 53 7.57 -14.23 9.90
N MET A 54 8.05 -13.21 9.19
CA MET A 54 7.26 -12.47 8.19
C MET A 54 6.75 -13.40 7.08
N ILE A 55 7.63 -14.25 6.52
CA ILE A 55 7.22 -15.25 5.52
C ILE A 55 6.16 -16.21 6.07
N ARG A 56 6.33 -16.68 7.31
CA ARG A 56 5.38 -17.60 7.95
C ARG A 56 4.01 -16.95 8.16
N LEU A 57 3.98 -15.66 8.47
CA LEU A 57 2.77 -14.89 8.72
C LEU A 57 2.15 -14.28 7.45
N LYS A 58 2.79 -14.43 6.28
CA LYS A 58 2.44 -13.76 5.01
C LYS A 58 2.30 -12.24 5.15
N LEU A 59 3.20 -11.66 5.94
CA LEU A 59 3.38 -10.21 6.02
C LEU A 59 4.18 -9.68 4.83
#